data_AF-A0ABD1CJ31-F1
#
_entry.id   AF-A0ABD1CJ31-F1
#
_cell.length_a   1.000
_cell.length_b   1.000
_cell.length_c   1.000
_cell.angle_alpha   90.00
_cell.angle_beta   90.00
_cell.angle_gamma   90.00
#
_symmetry.space_group_name_H-M   'P 1'
#
loop_
_entity.id
_entity.type
_entity.pdbx_description
1 polymer ?
#
loop_
_entity_poly.entity_id
_entity_poly.type
_entity_poly.pdbx_seq_one_letter_code
_entity_poly.pdbx_strand_id
1 'polypeptide(L)'
;MAPDDPKIWLWLISFAVFVPPTRAELPMSLKNLAVDNVIIAECSDPGRLRMFEGKQHCSFEPGGRTVCFRGLDTRRTLHSQGRFNRTKELILCDWPTQRFDPRELAELVPNVEKFAITGERIWMLKYDFPPLMNLWAINITGTKLNQTRASSFQRLPALRQLNMRGNALVEIVPFVFRSAHVDIYLQ
;
A
#
# COMPACT_ATOMS: atom_id res chain seq x y z
N MET A 1 -49.50 -62.56 37.55
CA MET A 1 -48.44 -61.75 38.19
C MET A 1 -47.79 -60.89 37.12
N ALA A 2 -47.89 -59.56 37.24
CA ALA A 2 -46.94 -58.64 36.58
C ALA A 2 -45.55 -58.79 37.23
N PRO A 3 -44.47 -58.37 36.54
CA PRO A 3 -43.98 -56.98 36.72
C PRO A 3 -43.64 -56.31 35.37
N ASP A 4 -43.99 -55.05 35.15
CA ASP A 4 -43.25 -53.81 35.48
C ASP A 4 -41.88 -53.69 34.78
N ASP A 5 -41.83 -52.88 33.71
CA ASP A 5 -40.71 -51.95 33.43
C ASP A 5 -41.01 -51.05 32.20
N PRO A 6 -41.18 -49.71 32.34
CA PRO A 6 -41.19 -48.79 31.21
C PRO A 6 -39.77 -48.30 30.91
N LYS A 7 -39.21 -48.72 29.78
CA LYS A 7 -37.92 -48.18 29.29
C LYS A 7 -38.12 -46.75 28.78
N ILE A 8 -37.71 -45.80 29.62
CA ILE A 8 -37.53 -44.38 29.30
C ILE A 8 -36.47 -44.26 28.21
N TRP A 9 -36.84 -43.75 27.04
CA TRP A 9 -35.89 -43.37 25.99
C TRP A 9 -35.20 -42.06 26.39
N LEU A 10 -33.99 -42.17 26.95
CA LEU A 10 -33.07 -41.04 27.07
C LEU A 10 -32.59 -40.66 25.67
N TRP A 11 -33.17 -39.60 25.10
CA TRP A 11 -32.56 -38.92 23.96
C TRP A 11 -31.29 -38.21 24.44
N LEU A 12 -30.12 -38.76 24.12
CA LEU A 12 -28.86 -38.01 24.21
C LEU A 12 -28.88 -36.93 23.14
N ILE A 13 -29.31 -35.73 23.50
CA ILE A 13 -29.08 -34.54 22.68
C ILE A 13 -27.58 -34.24 22.77
N SER A 14 -26.82 -34.66 21.75
CA SER A 14 -25.46 -34.16 21.54
C SER A 14 -25.56 -32.67 21.22
N PHE A 15 -25.27 -31.83 22.22
CA PHE A 15 -24.94 -30.44 21.97
C PHE A 15 -23.58 -30.39 21.28
N ALA A 16 -23.59 -30.36 19.95
CA ALA A 16 -22.43 -29.91 19.21
C ALA A 16 -22.19 -28.45 19.60
N VAL A 17 -21.14 -28.22 20.40
CA VAL A 17 -20.66 -26.86 20.69
C VAL A 17 -20.20 -26.27 19.37
N PHE A 18 -21.01 -25.38 18.81
CA PHE A 18 -20.64 -24.60 17.64
C PHE A 18 -19.57 -23.59 18.10
N VAL A 19 -18.30 -23.96 17.95
CA VAL A 19 -17.19 -23.02 18.10
C VAL A 19 -17.17 -22.20 16.81
N PRO A 20 -17.57 -20.92 16.83
CA PRO A 20 -17.42 -20.09 15.65
C PRO A 20 -15.93 -20.02 15.31
N PRO A 21 -15.54 -20.12 14.03
CA PRO A 21 -14.13 -20.00 13.66
C PRO A 21 -13.65 -18.62 14.07
N THR A 22 -12.84 -18.55 15.13
CA THR A 22 -12.08 -17.36 15.47
C THR A 22 -11.10 -17.15 14.34
N ARG A 23 -11.47 -16.28 13.40
CA ARG A 23 -10.57 -15.81 12.35
C ARG A 23 -9.42 -15.12 13.07
N ALA A 24 -8.29 -15.80 13.18
CA ALA A 24 -7.10 -15.24 13.81
C ALA A 24 -6.70 -13.99 13.03
N GLU A 25 -7.00 -12.82 13.59
CA GLU A 25 -6.57 -11.56 13.01
C GLU A 25 -5.15 -11.27 13.44
N LEU A 26 -4.25 -11.11 12.47
CA LEU A 26 -2.87 -10.72 12.72
C LEU A 26 -2.84 -9.41 13.53
N PRO A 27 -1.93 -9.26 14.51
CA PRO A 27 -1.74 -7.99 15.19
C PRO A 27 -1.33 -6.91 14.18
N MET A 28 -1.73 -5.65 14.39
CA MET A 28 -1.52 -4.58 13.40
C MET A 28 -0.07 -4.42 12.96
N SER A 29 0.90 -4.68 13.85
CA SER A 29 2.33 -4.68 13.52
C SER A 29 2.71 -5.71 12.45
N LEU A 30 2.12 -6.92 12.51
CA LEU A 30 2.31 -7.98 11.53
C LEU A 30 1.50 -7.76 10.26
N LYS A 31 0.29 -7.18 10.37
CA LYS A 31 -0.51 -6.75 9.20
C LYS A 31 0.25 -5.69 8.38
N ASN A 32 0.86 -4.71 9.03
CA ASN A 32 1.66 -3.67 8.37
C ASN A 32 2.91 -4.25 7.70
N LEU A 33 3.62 -5.17 8.39
CA LEU A 33 4.79 -5.86 7.84
C LEU A 33 4.44 -6.71 6.61
N ALA A 34 3.28 -7.37 6.61
CA ALA A 34 2.79 -8.13 5.46
C ALA A 34 2.44 -7.19 4.28
N VAL A 35 1.76 -6.06 4.54
CA VAL A 35 1.44 -5.07 3.50
C VAL A 35 2.70 -4.49 2.87
N ASP A 36 3.71 -4.15 3.67
CA ASP A 36 4.99 -3.63 3.22
C ASP A 36 5.73 -4.58 2.27
N ASN A 37 5.78 -5.88 2.61
CA ASN A 37 6.43 -6.89 1.78
C ASN A 37 5.60 -7.24 0.51
N VAL A 38 4.27 -7.23 0.62
CA VAL A 38 3.37 -7.59 -0.49
C VAL A 38 3.39 -6.54 -1.61
N ILE A 39 3.45 -5.24 -1.28
CA ILE A 39 3.47 -4.18 -2.30
C ILE A 39 4.76 -4.20 -3.14
N ILE A 40 5.90 -4.51 -2.52
CA ILE A 40 7.22 -4.56 -3.18
C ILE A 40 7.40 -5.87 -3.98
N ALA A 41 6.89 -7.00 -3.46
CA ALA A 41 6.94 -8.28 -4.15
C ALA A 41 6.21 -8.24 -5.51
N GLU A 42 5.15 -7.44 -5.61
CA GLU A 42 4.40 -7.22 -6.86
C GLU A 42 5.27 -6.63 -7.99
N CYS A 43 6.26 -5.80 -7.64
CA CYS A 43 7.20 -5.25 -8.61
C CYS A 43 8.26 -6.25 -9.07
N SER A 44 8.36 -7.41 -8.42
CA SER A 44 9.37 -8.45 -8.70
C SER A 44 8.81 -9.65 -9.47
N ASP A 45 7.55 -9.61 -9.92
CA ASP A 45 6.94 -10.69 -10.71
C ASP A 45 7.61 -10.82 -12.10
N PRO A 46 8.36 -11.91 -12.37
CA PRO A 46 9.06 -12.11 -13.64
C PRO A 46 8.13 -12.16 -14.85
N GLY A 47 6.87 -12.59 -14.66
CA GLY A 47 5.88 -12.67 -15.73
C GLY A 47 5.49 -11.28 -16.25
N ARG A 48 5.19 -10.36 -15.33
CA ARG A 48 4.90 -8.95 -15.66
C ARG A 48 6.12 -8.21 -16.21
N LEU A 49 7.32 -8.50 -15.70
CA LEU A 49 8.56 -7.85 -16.16
C LEU A 49 8.91 -8.18 -17.63
N ARG A 50 8.73 -9.46 -18.03
CA ARG A 50 8.99 -9.94 -19.40
C ARG A 50 7.95 -9.48 -20.41
N MET A 51 6.69 -9.36 -20.00
CA MET A 51 5.57 -9.05 -20.91
C MET A 51 5.57 -7.60 -21.40
N PHE A 52 6.21 -6.68 -20.67
CA PHE A 52 6.21 -5.24 -21.00
C PHE A 52 7.61 -4.68 -21.28
N GLU A 53 8.58 -5.52 -21.63
CA GLU A 53 10.00 -5.15 -21.75
C GLU A 53 10.20 -3.83 -22.51
N GLY A 54 10.77 -2.83 -21.81
CA GLY A 54 11.09 -1.51 -22.35
C GLY A 54 9.94 -0.49 -22.50
N LYS A 55 8.69 -0.82 -22.13
CA LYS A 55 7.56 0.12 -22.24
C LYS A 55 6.97 0.50 -20.88
N GLN A 56 6.42 1.71 -20.83
CA GLN A 56 5.57 2.17 -19.72
C GLN A 56 4.23 1.44 -19.80
N HIS A 57 3.75 0.90 -18.68
CA HIS A 57 2.51 0.15 -18.63
C HIS A 57 1.82 0.34 -17.28
N CYS A 58 0.49 0.45 -17.28
CA CYS A 58 -0.32 0.47 -16.06
C CYS A 58 -1.43 -0.58 -16.14
N SER A 59 -1.49 -1.42 -15.12
CA SER A 59 -2.53 -2.40 -14.89
C SER A 59 -3.54 -1.85 -13.87
N PHE A 60 -4.82 -1.85 -14.23
CA PHE A 60 -5.91 -1.38 -13.38
C PHE A 60 -6.69 -2.58 -12.88
N GLU A 61 -6.69 -2.81 -11.58
CA GLU A 61 -7.31 -3.95 -10.94
C GLU A 61 -8.65 -3.58 -10.29
N PRO A 62 -9.57 -4.54 -10.14
CA PRO A 62 -10.78 -4.34 -9.36
C PRO A 62 -10.46 -3.86 -7.93
N GLY A 63 -11.33 -3.03 -7.35
CA GLY A 63 -11.12 -2.47 -6.00
C GLY A 63 -10.26 -1.20 -5.95
N GLY A 64 -9.91 -0.63 -7.11
CA GLY A 64 -9.19 0.64 -7.17
C GLY A 64 -7.69 0.50 -6.96
N ARG A 65 -7.13 -0.70 -7.15
CA ARG A 65 -5.68 -0.92 -7.15
C ARG A 65 -5.12 -0.67 -8.54
N THR A 66 -3.99 -0.01 -8.65
CA THR A 66 -3.34 0.32 -9.92
C THR A 66 -1.83 0.15 -9.79
N VAL A 67 -1.25 -0.64 -10.69
CA VAL A 67 0.19 -0.93 -10.71
C VAL A 67 0.77 -0.44 -12.03
N CYS A 68 1.72 0.48 -11.97
CA CYS A 68 2.40 1.02 -13.14
C CYS A 68 3.88 0.65 -13.12
N PHE A 69 4.43 0.35 -14.29
CA PHE A 69 5.84 0.02 -14.49
C PHE A 69 6.50 1.07 -15.39
N ARG A 70 7.74 1.44 -15.05
CA ARG A 70 8.61 2.33 -15.85
C ARG A 70 8.07 3.75 -16.04
N GLY A 71 7.35 4.24 -15.04
CA GLY A 71 6.86 5.61 -14.96
C GLY A 71 5.43 5.79 -15.46
N LEU A 72 5.02 7.06 -15.56
CA LEU A 72 3.68 7.47 -15.96
C LEU A 72 3.79 8.21 -17.30
N ASP A 73 3.17 7.69 -18.36
CA ASP A 73 3.12 8.40 -19.65
C ASP A 73 2.09 9.52 -19.57
N THR A 74 2.52 10.73 -19.22
CA THR A 74 1.63 11.89 -19.04
C THR A 74 0.80 12.25 -20.28
N ARG A 75 1.24 11.85 -21.49
CA ARG A 75 0.51 12.07 -22.74
C ARG A 75 -0.58 11.03 -22.96
N ARG A 76 -0.33 9.76 -22.64
CA ARG A 76 -1.35 8.69 -22.69
C ARG A 76 -2.24 8.66 -21.45
N THR A 77 -1.81 9.25 -20.34
CA THR A 77 -2.62 9.36 -19.13
C THR A 77 -3.77 10.33 -19.30
N LEU A 78 -3.73 11.31 -20.23
CA LEU A 78 -4.92 12.12 -20.54
C LEU A 78 -6.09 11.24 -21.00
N HIS A 79 -5.84 10.27 -21.89
CA HIS A 79 -6.85 9.30 -22.32
C HIS A 79 -7.23 8.30 -21.23
N SER A 80 -6.32 8.06 -20.28
CA SER A 80 -6.51 7.11 -19.18
C SER A 80 -6.96 7.76 -17.86
N GLN A 81 -7.13 9.08 -17.83
CA GLN A 81 -7.33 9.86 -16.61
C GLN A 81 -8.62 9.43 -15.90
N GLY A 82 -9.65 9.09 -16.69
CA GLY A 82 -10.89 8.50 -16.21
C GLY A 82 -10.77 7.08 -15.62
N ARG A 83 -9.61 6.42 -15.72
CA ARG A 83 -9.31 5.17 -14.99
C ARG A 83 -8.62 5.43 -13.67
N PHE A 84 -7.69 6.39 -13.64
CA PHE A 84 -6.96 6.77 -12.43
C PHE A 84 -7.86 7.42 -11.37
N ASN A 85 -9.01 7.99 -11.74
CA ASN A 85 -9.97 8.53 -10.79
C ASN A 85 -10.51 7.49 -9.78
N ARG A 86 -10.51 6.19 -10.15
CA ARG A 86 -10.93 5.06 -9.30
C ARG A 86 -9.78 4.49 -8.49
N THR A 87 -8.55 4.96 -8.73
CA THR A 87 -7.36 4.47 -8.04
C THR A 87 -7.37 4.96 -6.59
N LYS A 88 -7.43 3.99 -5.67
CA LYS A 88 -7.27 4.14 -4.22
C LYS A 88 -5.89 3.70 -3.77
N GLU A 89 -5.32 2.70 -4.43
CA GLU A 89 -3.97 2.22 -4.18
C GLU A 89 -3.15 2.30 -5.46
N LEU A 90 -2.10 3.11 -5.45
CA LEU A 90 -1.19 3.27 -6.58
C LEU A 90 0.18 2.72 -6.22
N ILE A 91 0.69 1.81 -7.05
CA ILE A 91 2.03 1.23 -6.94
C ILE A 91 2.81 1.58 -8.21
N LEU A 92 3.93 2.27 -8.06
CA LEU A 92 4.83 2.64 -9.14
C LEU A 92 6.11 1.81 -9.06
N CYS A 93 6.24 0.84 -9.96
CA CYS A 93 7.37 -0.06 -10.06
C CYS A 93 8.42 0.45 -11.06
N ASP A 94 9.70 0.25 -10.75
CA ASP A 94 10.83 0.53 -11.65
C ASP A 94 10.79 1.97 -12.19
N TRP A 95 10.66 2.96 -11.29
CA TRP A 95 10.61 4.36 -11.71
C TRP A 95 11.89 4.74 -12.47
N PRO A 96 11.77 5.32 -13.69
CA PRO A 96 12.90 5.36 -14.63
C PRO A 96 13.89 6.48 -14.35
N THR A 97 13.46 7.55 -13.67
CA THR A 97 14.28 8.75 -13.47
C THR A 97 14.85 8.80 -12.06
N GLN A 98 15.84 9.67 -11.89
CA GLN A 98 16.51 9.88 -10.62
C GLN A 98 15.68 10.63 -9.57
N ARG A 99 14.57 11.23 -10.00
CA ARG A 99 13.75 12.13 -9.19
C ARG A 99 12.29 11.78 -9.41
N PHE A 100 11.54 11.73 -8.32
CA PHE A 100 10.09 11.65 -8.38
C PHE A 100 9.47 13.02 -8.06
N ASP A 101 8.46 13.47 -8.81
CA ASP A 101 7.67 14.67 -8.50
C ASP A 101 6.32 14.26 -7.88
N PRO A 102 6.16 14.34 -6.56
CA PRO A 102 4.92 13.96 -5.90
C PRO A 102 3.69 14.74 -6.35
N ARG A 103 3.85 15.88 -7.04
CA ARG A 103 2.73 16.69 -7.52
C ARG A 103 1.96 16.00 -8.64
N GLU A 104 2.60 15.09 -9.38
CA GLU A 104 1.93 14.24 -10.39
C GLU A 104 0.77 13.43 -9.78
N LEU A 105 0.84 13.10 -8.48
CA LEU A 105 -0.23 12.39 -7.79
C LEU A 105 -1.51 13.22 -7.67
N ALA A 106 -1.41 14.53 -7.43
CA ALA A 106 -2.59 15.39 -7.33
C ALA A 106 -3.30 15.56 -8.67
N GLU A 107 -2.55 15.50 -9.77
CA GLU A 107 -3.09 15.62 -11.13
C GLU A 107 -3.75 14.32 -11.62
N LEU A 108 -3.18 13.17 -11.25
CA LEU A 108 -3.59 11.87 -11.76
C LEU A 108 -4.52 11.10 -10.81
N VAL A 109 -4.21 11.08 -9.51
CA VAL A 109 -4.87 10.26 -8.50
C VAL A 109 -5.22 11.08 -7.25
N PRO A 110 -6.04 12.15 -7.36
CA PRO A 110 -6.30 13.08 -6.25
C PRO A 110 -6.97 12.42 -5.02
N ASN A 111 -7.62 11.26 -5.22
CA ASN A 111 -8.32 10.52 -4.17
C ASN A 111 -7.55 9.28 -3.67
N VAL A 112 -6.26 9.17 -4.00
CA VAL A 112 -5.40 8.06 -3.57
C VAL A 112 -5.33 7.97 -2.04
N GLU A 113 -5.37 6.75 -1.54
CA GLU A 113 -5.35 6.40 -0.12
C GLU A 113 -4.02 5.76 0.29
N LYS A 114 -3.45 4.96 -0.62
CA LYS A 114 -2.16 4.30 -0.47
C LYS A 114 -1.29 4.55 -1.68
N PHE A 115 -0.04 4.94 -1.43
CA PHE A 115 0.94 5.17 -2.48
C PHE A 115 2.20 4.37 -2.19
N ALA A 116 2.70 3.67 -3.20
CA ALA A 116 3.99 3.03 -3.16
C ALA A 116 4.81 3.32 -4.42
N ILE A 117 6.12 3.43 -4.24
CA ILE A 117 7.05 3.63 -5.34
C ILE A 117 8.37 2.89 -5.07
N THR A 118 8.87 2.25 -6.11
CA THR A 118 10.20 1.60 -6.15
C THR A 118 10.99 2.08 -7.36
N GLY A 119 12.31 1.99 -7.29
CA GLY A 119 13.18 2.39 -8.38
C GLY A 119 14.59 2.70 -7.90
N GLU A 120 15.55 1.89 -8.32
CA GLU A 120 16.95 1.95 -7.87
C GLU A 120 17.69 3.24 -8.24
N ARG A 121 17.08 4.06 -9.09
CA ARG A 121 17.64 5.34 -9.55
C ARG A 121 17.15 6.53 -8.73
N ILE A 122 16.00 6.42 -8.05
CA ILE A 122 15.45 7.54 -7.29
C ILE A 122 16.36 7.83 -6.11
N TRP A 123 16.89 9.04 -6.05
CA TRP A 123 17.67 9.51 -4.90
C TRP A 123 17.07 10.75 -4.23
N MET A 124 16.06 11.37 -4.85
CA MET A 124 15.46 12.62 -4.36
C MET A 124 13.97 12.75 -4.73
N LEU A 125 13.19 13.30 -3.79
CA LEU A 125 11.87 13.87 -4.07
C LEU A 125 12.04 15.31 -4.59
N LYS A 126 11.55 15.60 -5.78
CA LYS A 126 11.70 16.91 -6.42
C LYS A 126 11.03 18.02 -5.61
N TYR A 127 9.80 17.74 -5.15
CA TYR A 127 8.98 18.63 -4.35
C TYR A 127 8.33 17.90 -3.18
N ASP A 128 7.75 18.65 -2.26
CA ASP A 128 6.94 18.12 -1.18
C ASP A 128 5.62 17.59 -1.71
N PHE A 129 5.04 16.60 -1.02
CA PHE A 129 3.75 16.05 -1.40
C PHE A 129 2.68 17.16 -1.45
N PRO A 130 1.82 17.16 -2.50
CA PRO A 130 0.67 18.05 -2.56
C PRO A 130 -0.38 17.67 -1.50
N PRO A 131 -1.37 18.54 -1.25
CA PRO A 131 -2.49 18.18 -0.40
C PRO A 131 -3.27 17.02 -1.01
N LEU A 132 -3.10 15.82 -0.46
CA LEU A 132 -3.84 14.61 -0.83
C LEU A 132 -4.66 14.20 0.38
N MET A 133 -5.95 14.54 0.35
CA MET A 133 -6.80 14.52 1.55
C MET A 133 -7.04 13.11 2.10
N ASN A 134 -6.93 12.09 1.25
CA ASN A 134 -7.20 10.70 1.60
C ASN A 134 -5.94 9.85 1.76
N LEU A 135 -4.77 10.37 1.38
CA LEU A 135 -3.52 9.62 1.38
C LEU A 135 -3.04 9.38 2.82
N TRP A 136 -3.19 8.14 3.27
CA TRP A 136 -2.91 7.75 4.65
C TRP A 136 -1.68 6.84 4.79
N ALA A 137 -1.26 6.16 3.72
CA ALA A 137 -0.09 5.30 3.70
C ALA A 137 0.84 5.64 2.54
N ILE A 138 2.12 5.85 2.83
CA ILE A 138 3.19 6.07 1.85
C ILE A 138 4.28 5.02 2.08
N ASN A 139 4.69 4.36 1.00
CA ASN A 139 5.80 3.41 0.98
C ASN A 139 6.79 3.79 -0.13
N ILE A 140 7.98 4.25 0.25
CA ILE A 140 9.08 4.59 -0.67
C ILE A 140 10.21 3.64 -0.33
N THR A 141 10.33 2.52 -1.01
CA THR A 141 11.27 1.44 -0.68
C THR A 141 11.98 0.95 -1.94
N GLY A 142 13.12 0.25 -1.79
CA GLY A 142 13.90 -0.19 -2.95
C GLY A 142 14.35 0.99 -3.83
N THR A 143 14.69 2.11 -3.18
CA THR A 143 15.24 3.29 -3.84
C THR A 143 16.58 3.67 -3.21
N LYS A 144 17.22 4.72 -3.73
CA LYS A 144 18.45 5.31 -3.18
C LYS A 144 18.17 6.69 -2.57
N LEU A 145 16.94 6.93 -2.12
CA LEU A 145 16.54 8.18 -1.49
C LEU A 145 17.49 8.46 -0.32
N ASN A 146 18.23 9.56 -0.40
CA ASN A 146 19.27 9.89 0.59
C ASN A 146 18.96 11.14 1.41
N GLN A 147 18.02 11.96 0.93
CA GLN A 147 17.61 13.21 1.55
C GLN A 147 16.11 13.46 1.36
N THR A 148 15.50 14.06 2.38
CA THR A 148 14.11 14.54 2.38
C THR A 148 14.06 15.89 3.08
N ARG A 149 13.08 16.73 2.75
CA ARG A 149 12.86 17.98 3.48
C ARG A 149 11.96 17.70 4.69
N ALA A 150 12.14 18.45 5.77
CA ALA A 150 11.24 18.38 6.94
C ALA A 150 9.77 18.60 6.55
N SER A 151 9.51 19.41 5.53
CA SER A 151 8.18 19.72 4.99
C SER A 151 7.63 18.71 3.98
N SER A 152 8.40 17.68 3.59
CA SER A 152 8.04 16.78 2.48
C SER A 152 6.66 16.10 2.61
N PHE A 153 6.19 15.88 3.84
CA PHE A 153 4.91 15.24 4.13
C PHE A 153 3.92 16.16 4.87
N GLN A 154 4.26 17.44 5.08
CA GLN A 154 3.51 18.38 5.91
C GLN A 154 2.07 18.59 5.45
N ARG A 155 1.82 18.52 4.14
CA ARG A 155 0.50 18.80 3.54
C ARG A 155 -0.44 17.59 3.49
N LEU A 156 -0.09 16.47 4.11
CA LEU A 156 -0.87 15.24 4.11
C LEU A 156 -1.68 15.10 5.41
N PRO A 157 -2.95 15.54 5.46
CA PRO A 157 -3.73 15.55 6.70
C PRO A 157 -4.11 14.17 7.21
N ALA A 158 -4.23 13.18 6.31
CA ALA A 158 -4.65 11.83 6.64
C ALA A 158 -3.48 10.86 6.86
N LEU A 159 -2.23 11.32 6.72
CA LEU A 159 -1.05 10.45 6.80
C LEU A 159 -0.98 9.78 8.18
N ARG A 160 -0.84 8.46 8.16
CA ARG A 160 -0.72 7.60 9.35
C ARG A 160 0.49 6.69 9.27
N GLN A 161 0.94 6.35 8.06
CA GLN A 161 2.05 5.44 7.85
C GLN A 161 3.01 5.97 6.79
N LEU A 162 4.29 6.02 7.14
CA LEU A 162 5.39 6.39 6.25
C LEU A 162 6.49 5.33 6.35
N ASN A 163 6.61 4.51 5.32
CA ASN A 163 7.67 3.54 5.18
C ASN A 163 8.74 4.05 4.19
N MET A 164 9.97 4.20 4.69
CA MET A 164 11.15 4.57 3.91
C MET A 164 12.33 3.63 4.20
N ARG A 165 12.05 2.38 4.60
CA ARG A 165 13.07 1.34 4.79
C ARG A 165 13.83 1.04 3.51
N GLY A 166 15.06 0.53 3.63
CA GLY A 166 15.86 0.12 2.47
C GLY A 166 16.18 1.27 1.50
N ASN A 167 16.30 2.49 2.02
CA ASN A 167 16.81 3.66 1.31
C ASN A 167 18.23 4.00 1.78
N ALA A 168 18.83 5.06 1.24
CA ALA A 168 20.18 5.53 1.56
C ALA A 168 20.18 6.81 2.41
N LEU A 169 19.19 6.95 3.31
CA LEU A 169 19.00 8.16 4.13
C LEU A 169 20.25 8.40 4.99
N VAL A 170 20.95 9.51 4.74
CA VAL A 170 22.18 9.87 5.46
C VAL A 170 21.86 10.59 6.78
N GLU A 171 20.75 11.33 6.80
CA GLU A 171 20.32 12.12 7.94
C GLU A 171 18.82 11.92 8.16
N ILE A 172 18.42 11.72 9.43
CA ILE A 172 17.02 11.70 9.83
C ILE A 172 16.60 13.13 10.11
N VAL A 173 15.83 13.72 9.21
CA VAL A 173 15.26 15.05 9.42
C VAL A 173 14.02 14.97 10.32
N PRO A 174 13.79 15.96 11.20
CA PRO A 174 12.57 16.01 12.01
C PRO A 174 11.38 16.41 11.13
N PHE A 175 10.64 15.42 10.63
CA PHE A 175 9.49 15.66 9.77
C PHE A 175 8.39 16.47 10.47
N VAL A 176 7.80 17.39 9.73
CA VAL A 176 6.62 18.13 10.15
C VAL A 176 5.41 17.43 9.54
N PHE A 177 4.50 16.96 10.39
CA PHE A 177 3.24 16.35 9.98
C PHE A 177 2.04 17.21 10.38
N ARG A 178 0.97 17.12 9.59
CA ARG A 178 -0.33 17.70 9.96
C ARG A 178 -1.19 16.73 10.79
N SER A 179 -0.93 15.43 10.65
CA SER A 179 -1.55 14.38 11.46
C SER A 179 -0.92 14.35 12.86
N ALA A 180 -1.72 14.05 13.87
CA ALA A 180 -1.27 13.96 15.26
C ALA A 180 -0.34 12.77 15.52
N HIS A 181 -0.46 11.71 14.72
CA HIS A 181 0.32 10.49 14.87
C HIS A 181 0.63 9.88 13.49
N VAL A 182 1.91 9.57 13.28
CA VAL A 182 2.42 8.93 12.08
C VAL A 182 3.43 7.86 12.49
N ASP A 183 3.18 6.61 12.11
CA ASP A 183 4.15 5.53 12.22
C ASP A 183 5.20 5.69 11.12
N ILE A 184 6.47 5.78 11.50
CA ILE A 184 7.58 6.00 10.57
C ILE A 184 8.53 4.81 10.63
N TYR A 185 8.84 4.23 9.47
CA TYR A 185 9.74 3.10 9.33
C TYR A 185 10.96 3.50 8.49
N LEU A 186 12.16 3.53 9.09
CA LEU A 186 13.39 4.04 8.44
C LEU A 186 14.51 3.00 8.26
N GLN A 187 14.47 1.88 8.99
CA GLN A 187 15.44 0.78 8.93
C GLN A 187 14.79 -0.50 8.42
#